data_AF-A0A1C5N0X4-F1
#
_entry.id   AF-A0A1C5N0X4-F1
#
_cell.length_a   1.000
_cell.length_b   1.000
_cell.length_c   1.000
_cell.angle_alpha   90.00
_cell.angle_beta   90.00
_cell.angle_gamma   90.00
#
_symmetry.space_group_name_H-M   'P 1'
#
loop_
_entity.id
_entity.type
_entity.pdbx_description
1 polymer ?
#
loop_
_entity_poly.entity_id
_entity_poly.type
_entity_poly.pdbx_seq_one_letter_code
_entity_poly.pdbx_strand_id
1 'polypeptide(L)'
;MYTITLANGKKLTGLDMNGTNYVSKEKVDETIFKDNLSTMKVSDGETETTYTDMVFIQQMEWADGTFYLAFREKTKEEKLVAALNATSNSITDVQVALAEVYEMVLGGNYG
;
A
#
# COMPACT_ATOMS: atom_id res chain seq x y z
N MET A 1 -14.13 20.01 0.41
CA MET A 1 -12.70 19.73 0.13
C MET A 1 -12.39 18.37 0.70
N TYR A 2 -11.71 17.53 -0.08
CA TYR A 2 -11.41 16.17 0.28
C TYR A 2 -10.17 16.08 1.18
N THR A 3 -10.18 15.08 2.06
CA THR A 3 -9.02 14.65 2.85
C THR A 3 -8.81 13.16 2.65
N ILE A 4 -7.60 12.76 2.27
CA ILE A 4 -7.16 11.37 2.23
C ILE A 4 -6.35 11.09 3.50
N THR A 5 -6.73 10.06 4.26
CA THR A 5 -5.94 9.54 5.38
C THR A 5 -5.40 8.16 5.01
N LEU A 6 -4.08 8.00 5.06
CA LEU A 6 -3.35 6.77 4.75
C LEU A 6 -3.27 5.83 5.96
N ALA A 7 -2.79 4.61 5.75
CA ALA A 7 -2.76 3.56 6.78
C ALA A 7 -1.95 3.96 8.04
N ASN A 8 -0.86 4.71 7.87
CA ASN A 8 -0.05 5.24 8.96
C ASN A 8 -0.61 6.53 9.59
N GLY A 9 -1.82 6.96 9.21
CA GLY A 9 -2.46 8.17 9.71
C GLY A 9 -2.01 9.47 9.03
N LYS A 10 -1.04 9.44 8.10
CA LYS A 10 -0.66 10.62 7.31
C LYS A 10 -1.86 11.10 6.49
N LYS A 11 -2.06 12.42 6.47
CA LYS A 11 -3.17 13.07 5.78
C LYS A 11 -2.70 13.91 4.61
N LEU A 12 -3.43 13.82 3.51
CA LEU A 12 -3.43 14.79 2.42
C LEU A 12 -4.73 15.57 2.53
N THR A 13 -4.64 16.86 2.83
CA THR A 13 -5.81 17.71 3.06
C THR A 13 -5.96 18.74 1.95
N GLY A 14 -7.18 19.24 1.79
CA GLY A 14 -7.45 20.33 0.87
C GLY A 14 -7.37 19.95 -0.60
N LEU A 15 -7.76 18.71 -0.88
CA LEU A 15 -7.86 18.18 -2.22
C LEU A 15 -9.22 18.59 -2.82
N ASP A 16 -9.23 18.92 -4.09
CA ASP A 16 -10.45 18.96 -4.89
C ASP A 16 -10.66 17.61 -5.59
N MET A 17 -11.79 17.46 -6.31
CA MET A 17 -12.07 16.24 -7.06
C MET A 17 -12.49 16.58 -8.49
N ASN A 18 -11.90 15.90 -9.46
CA ASN A 18 -12.23 16.01 -10.87
C ASN A 18 -12.32 14.61 -11.49
N GLY A 19 -13.54 14.20 -11.85
CA GLY A 19 -13.82 12.83 -12.25
C GLY A 19 -13.46 11.84 -11.14
N THR A 20 -12.47 10.99 -11.40
CA THR A 20 -11.95 10.00 -10.43
C THR A 20 -10.60 10.40 -9.83
N ASN A 21 -10.10 11.60 -10.11
CA ASN A 21 -8.82 12.08 -9.59
C ASN A 21 -9.02 13.02 -8.41
N TYR A 22 -8.12 12.93 -7.43
CA TYR A 22 -7.98 13.95 -6.39
C TYR A 22 -6.98 14.99 -6.85
N VAL A 23 -7.36 16.26 -6.76
CA VAL A 23 -6.59 17.38 -7.30
C VAL A 23 -5.95 18.14 -6.16
N SER A 24 -4.61 18.21 -6.17
CA SER A 24 -3.80 18.97 -5.23
C SER A 24 -3.28 20.25 -5.88
N LYS A 25 -3.14 21.33 -5.10
CA LYS A 25 -2.45 22.56 -5.53
C LYS A 25 -0.93 22.45 -5.41
N GLU A 26 -0.46 21.46 -4.69
CA GLU A 26 0.96 21.23 -4.43
C GLU A 26 1.36 19.83 -4.86
N LYS A 27 2.58 19.69 -5.37
CA LYS A 27 3.14 18.39 -5.71
C LYS A 27 3.28 17.54 -4.45
N VAL A 28 2.75 16.33 -4.50
CA VAL A 28 2.85 15.35 -3.42
C VAL A 28 4.11 14.50 -3.63
N ASP A 29 4.88 14.32 -2.56
CA ASP A 29 5.93 13.31 -2.52
C ASP A 29 5.31 11.91 -2.58
N GLU A 30 5.50 11.20 -3.69
CA GLU A 30 4.87 9.91 -3.95
C GLU A 30 5.37 8.80 -3.02
N THR A 31 6.53 8.98 -2.36
CA THR A 31 7.05 7.99 -1.42
C THR A 31 6.12 7.73 -0.25
N ILE A 32 5.21 8.66 0.05
CA ILE A 32 4.23 8.55 1.13
C ILE A 32 3.20 7.44 0.90
N PHE A 33 3.03 7.02 -0.37
CA PHE A 33 2.09 5.99 -0.78
C PHE A 33 2.69 4.59 -0.69
N LYS A 34 4.03 4.49 -0.69
CA LYS A 34 4.74 3.22 -0.61
C LYS A 34 4.39 2.50 0.69
N ASP A 35 3.91 1.26 0.57
CA ASP A 35 3.50 0.38 1.67
C ASP A 35 2.45 0.99 2.64
N ASN A 36 1.72 2.01 2.20
CA ASN A 36 0.86 2.83 3.06
C ASN A 36 -0.58 2.97 2.54
N LEU A 37 -0.92 2.19 1.51
CA LEU A 37 -2.24 2.17 0.85
C LEU A 37 -3.06 0.90 1.15
N SER A 38 -2.66 0.11 2.15
CA SER A 38 -3.48 -1.01 2.64
C SER A 38 -4.85 -0.54 3.12
N THR A 39 -4.92 0.66 3.68
CA THR A 39 -6.16 1.38 3.98
C THR A 39 -6.01 2.83 3.53
N MET A 40 -7.01 3.33 2.81
CA MET A 40 -7.12 4.71 2.38
C MET A 40 -8.53 5.21 2.71
N LYS A 41 -8.61 6.18 3.61
CA LYS A 41 -9.89 6.81 3.99
C LYS A 41 -10.02 8.13 3.28
N VAL A 42 -11.16 8.37 2.66
CA VAL A 42 -11.45 9.61 1.94
C VAL A 42 -12.66 10.26 2.59
N SER A 43 -12.48 11.46 3.11
CA SER A 43 -13.59 12.28 3.59
C SER A 43 -13.80 13.48 2.68
N ASP A 44 -15.07 13.80 2.37
CA ASP A 44 -15.48 15.00 1.63
C ASP A 44 -15.79 16.21 2.55
N GLY A 45 -15.72 15.99 3.87
CA GLY A 45 -16.10 16.94 4.92
C GLY A 45 -17.40 16.60 5.63
N GLU A 46 -18.23 15.71 5.07
CA GLU A 46 -19.52 15.27 5.64
C GLU A 46 -19.53 13.76 5.87
N THR A 47 -19.04 13.00 4.90
CA THR A 47 -18.95 11.54 4.92
C THR A 47 -17.49 11.08 4.86
N GLU A 48 -17.25 9.83 5.27
CA GLU A 48 -15.96 9.16 5.12
C GLU A 48 -16.18 7.81 4.44
N THR A 49 -15.48 7.59 3.33
CA THR A 49 -15.43 6.29 2.65
C THR A 49 -14.09 5.63 2.91
N THR A 50 -14.10 4.35 3.28
CA THR A 50 -12.88 3.56 3.48
C THR A 50 -12.65 2.65 2.28
N TYR A 51 -11.46 2.75 1.70
CA TYR A 51 -10.96 1.85 0.66
C TYR A 51 -9.82 1.00 1.22
N THR A 52 -9.72 -0.23 0.73
CA THR A 52 -8.68 -1.18 1.12
C THR A 52 -7.92 -1.65 -0.10
N ASP A 53 -6.67 -2.05 0.08
CA ASP A 53 -5.82 -2.58 -1.00
C ASP A 53 -5.72 -1.61 -2.20
N MET A 54 -5.48 -0.33 -1.94
CA MET A 54 -5.36 0.66 -2.99
C MET A 54 -3.95 0.64 -3.61
N VAL A 55 -3.88 1.11 -4.85
CA VAL A 55 -2.65 1.30 -5.63
C VAL A 55 -2.64 2.73 -6.11
N PHE A 56 -1.54 3.44 -5.86
CA PHE A 56 -1.26 4.72 -6.50
C PHE A 56 -0.82 4.47 -7.94
N ILE A 57 -1.48 5.14 -8.89
CA ILE A 57 -1.25 4.93 -10.32
C ILE A 57 -0.33 6.00 -10.88
N GLN A 58 -0.63 7.26 -10.58
CA GLN A 58 0.16 8.38 -11.07
C GLN A 58 -0.20 9.68 -10.34
N GLN A 59 0.73 10.62 -10.40
CA GLN A 59 0.50 12.04 -10.22
C GLN A 59 0.87 12.74 -11.53
N MET A 60 -0.06 13.53 -12.08
CA MET A 60 0.17 14.31 -13.30
C MET A 60 0.01 15.79 -13.02
N GLU A 61 1.01 16.59 -13.38
CA GLU A 61 0.91 18.05 -13.35
C GLU A 61 0.12 18.54 -14.57
N TRP A 62 -0.79 19.49 -14.34
CA TRP A 62 -1.61 20.09 -15.39
C TRP A 62 -1.16 21.53 -15.70
N ALA A 63 -1.62 22.08 -16.81
CA ALA A 63 -1.18 23.40 -17.29
C ALA A 63 -1.50 24.56 -16.33
N ASP A 64 -2.46 24.38 -15.42
CA ASP A 64 -2.83 25.34 -14.38
C ASP A 64 -1.99 25.20 -13.09
N GLY A 65 -0.98 24.32 -13.09
CA GLY A 65 -0.10 24.06 -11.94
C GLY A 65 -0.72 23.15 -10.88
N THR A 66 -1.87 22.54 -11.13
CA THR A 66 -2.47 21.54 -10.23
C THR A 66 -1.97 20.13 -10.53
N PHE A 67 -2.08 19.25 -9.53
CA PHE A 67 -1.57 17.88 -9.57
C PHE A 67 -2.72 16.89 -9.39
N TYR A 68 -2.93 16.05 -10.40
CA TYR A 68 -4.00 15.05 -10.43
C TYR A 68 -3.46 13.70 -9.94
N LEU A 69 -3.99 13.25 -8.81
CA LEU A 69 -3.63 11.99 -8.17
C LEU A 69 -4.67 10.91 -8.52
N ALA A 70 -4.20 9.83 -9.15
CA ALA A 70 -5.04 8.69 -9.52
C ALA A 70 -4.73 7.48 -8.62
N PHE A 71 -5.79 6.87 -8.11
CA PHE A 71 -5.72 5.64 -7.33
C PHE A 71 -6.71 4.62 -7.91
N ARG A 72 -6.42 3.33 -7.71
CA ARG A 72 -7.37 2.25 -7.97
C ARG A 72 -7.27 1.18 -6.91
N GLU A 73 -8.31 0.37 -6.79
CA GLU A 73 -8.22 -0.86 -6.02
C GLU A 73 -7.32 -1.88 -6.74
N LYS A 74 -6.63 -2.73 -5.96
CA LYS A 74 -6.02 -3.94 -6.50
C LYS A 74 -7.06 -4.84 -7.15
N THR A 75 -6.72 -5.45 -8.27
CA THR A 75 -7.57 -6.46 -8.91
C THR A 75 -7.59 -7.74 -8.07
N LYS A 76 -8.55 -8.64 -8.35
CA LYS A 76 -8.63 -9.94 -7.68
C LYS A 76 -7.36 -10.76 -7.90
N GLU A 77 -6.80 -10.69 -9.09
CA GLU A 77 -5.56 -11.37 -9.47
C GLU A 77 -4.37 -10.82 -8.68
N GLU A 78 -4.25 -9.50 -8.55
CA GLU A 78 -3.18 -8.88 -7.74
C GLU A 78 -3.27 -9.28 -6.26
N LYS A 79 -4.49 -9.34 -5.71
CA LYS A 79 -4.74 -9.81 -4.34
C LYS A 79 -4.37 -11.28 -4.19
N LEU A 80 -4.73 -12.12 -5.15
CA LEU A 80 -4.40 -13.55 -5.16
C LEU A 80 -2.89 -13.78 -5.24
N VAL A 81 -2.19 -13.08 -6.14
CA VAL A 81 -0.73 -13.17 -6.28
C VAL A 81 -0.04 -12.73 -4.98
N ALA A 82 -0.51 -11.65 -4.35
CA ALA A 82 0.03 -11.21 -3.06
C ALA A 82 -0.16 -12.28 -1.96
N ALA A 83 -1.33 -12.91 -1.89
CA ALA A 83 -1.62 -13.98 -0.94
C ALA A 83 -0.77 -15.25 -1.18
N LEU A 84 -0.57 -15.62 -2.45
CA LEU A 84 0.31 -16.74 -2.83
C LEU A 84 1.76 -16.46 -2.45
N ASN A 85 2.29 -15.27 -2.76
CA ASN A 85 3.65 -14.90 -2.40
C ASN A 85 3.88 -14.90 -0.88
N ALA A 86 2.90 -14.41 -0.10
CA ALA A 86 2.96 -14.47 1.36
C ALA A 86 3.01 -15.91 1.88
N THR A 87 2.27 -16.83 1.23
CA THR A 87 2.24 -18.26 1.59
C THR A 87 3.54 -18.98 1.17
N SER A 88 4.10 -18.66 0.01
CA SER A 88 5.37 -19.24 -0.44
C SER A 88 6.55 -18.81 0.46
N ASN A 89 6.57 -17.55 0.88
CA ASN A 89 7.59 -17.06 1.81
C ASN A 89 7.48 -17.78 3.17
N SER A 90 6.28 -17.95 3.72
CA SER A 90 6.11 -18.64 5.01
C SER A 90 6.52 -20.11 4.97
N ILE A 91 6.28 -20.82 3.87
CA ILE A 91 6.76 -22.21 3.70
C ILE A 91 8.29 -22.26 3.63
N THR A 92 8.92 -21.32 2.93
CA THR A 92 10.38 -21.24 2.82
C THR A 92 11.00 -21.02 4.20
N ASP A 93 10.45 -20.10 4.99
CA ASP A 93 10.92 -19.82 6.36
C ASP A 93 10.83 -21.06 7.26
N VAL A 94 9.75 -21.86 7.14
CA VAL A 94 9.59 -23.12 7.87
C VAL A 94 10.63 -24.16 7.43
N GLN A 95 10.90 -24.26 6.13
CA GLN A 95 11.92 -25.19 5.61
C GLN A 95 13.33 -24.82 6.09
N VAL A 96 13.67 -23.54 6.12
CA VAL A 96 14.95 -23.04 6.66
C VAL A 96 15.05 -23.33 8.15
N ALA A 97 14.03 -22.97 8.94
CA ALA A 97 14.02 -23.23 10.37
C ALA A 97 14.14 -24.74 10.69
N LEU A 98 13.51 -25.60 9.89
CA LEU A 98 13.63 -27.05 10.05
C LEU A 98 15.04 -27.55 9.72
N ALA A 99 15.66 -27.05 8.64
CA ALA A 99 17.03 -27.39 8.29
C ALA A 99 18.03 -26.97 9.39
N GLU A 100 17.88 -25.77 9.95
CA GLU A 100 18.69 -25.29 11.08
C GLU A 100 18.55 -26.18 12.32
N VAL A 101 17.33 -26.63 12.64
CA VAL A 101 17.09 -27.58 13.75
C VAL A 101 17.76 -28.93 13.48
N TYR A 102 17.68 -29.45 12.25
CA TYR A 102 18.37 -30.70 11.90
C TYR A 102 19.89 -30.58 12.08
N GLU A 103 20.50 -29.48 11.64
CA GLU A 103 21.93 -29.24 11.81
C GLU A 103 22.33 -29.09 13.29
N MET A 104 21.50 -28.45 14.13
CA MET A 104 21.77 -28.37 15.58
C MET A 104 21.72 -29.73 16.29
N VAL A 105 20.77 -30.59 15.93
CA VAL A 105 20.62 -31.93 16.54
C VAL A 105 21.72 -32.88 16.06
N LEU A 106 22.14 -32.79 14.80
CA LEU A 106 23.16 -33.67 14.22
C LEU A 106 24.59 -33.18 14.47
N GLY A 107 24.82 -31.86 14.54
CA GLY A 107 26.13 -31.24 14.77
C GLY A 107 26.60 -31.30 16.23
N GLY A 108 25.71 -31.59 17.19
CA GLY A 108 26.04 -31.74 18.61
C GLY A 108 26.65 -33.09 19.02
N ASN A 109 26.78 -34.05 18.09
CA ASN A 109 27.22 -35.43 18.40
C ASN A 109 28.70 -35.72 18.11
N TYR A 110 29.53 -34.69 17.91
CA TYR A 110 30.99 -34.79 17.82
C TYR A 110 31.67 -33.81 18.78
N GLY A 111 31.60 -34.11 20.08
CA GLY A 111 32.31 -33.41 21.15
C GLY A 111 32.80 -34.39 22.21
#